data_AF-A0A9D5KI72-F1
#
_entry.id   AF-A0A9D5KI72-F1
#
_cell.length_a   1.000
_cell.length_b   1.000
_cell.length_c   1.000
_cell.angle_alpha   90.00
_cell.angle_beta   90.00
_cell.angle_gamma   90.00
#
_symmetry.space_group_name_H-M   'P 1'
#
loop_
_entity.id
_entity.type
_entity.pdbx_description
1 polymer ?
#
loop_
_entity_poly.entity_id
_entity_poly.type
_entity_poly.pdbx_seq_one_letter_code
_entity_poly.pdbx_strand_id
1 'polypeptide(L)'
;MPGRISCRLRIPIYLSGTQNGQLAWCAAPHVAIFGHGSPIQGNSRRDTKGDLMRAIQCVLDAAIITTLCVRAAAYAFPSFEYHTITANGGKSGGTSLVDVDKDGDLDFLMPYFGGGNYVWYECNGLDSWEPHTIGGPTETDVGGCAFDVDRDGWVDAVTDKHWFRNTGGGWDKHQYSNEDRNHDVISGDIDNDGITDIVTGGPRGLNWYRNPGNPTSNHNWSRTQISGESHHGGTAPHGVGDLDGDGDADVVWGDRWCENANGSGTQWHSHSLPH
;
A
#
# COMPACT_ATOMS: atom_id res chain seq x y z
N MET A 1 9.08 60.45 -8.37
CA MET A 1 8.66 59.04 -8.20
C MET A 1 8.94 58.33 -9.53
N PRO A 2 9.73 57.25 -9.58
CA PRO A 2 9.96 56.53 -10.84
C PRO A 2 8.70 55.75 -11.21
N GLY A 3 8.24 55.91 -12.47
CA GLY A 3 7.05 55.24 -12.99
C GLY A 3 7.22 53.72 -13.03
N ARG A 4 6.20 52.99 -12.58
CA ARG A 4 6.12 51.53 -12.72
C ARG A 4 5.83 51.17 -14.18
N ILE A 5 6.71 50.39 -14.80
CA ILE A 5 6.39 49.65 -16.03
C ILE A 5 5.89 48.27 -15.58
N SER A 6 4.64 47.95 -15.89
CA SER A 6 4.06 46.63 -15.63
C SER A 6 4.15 45.77 -16.89
N CYS A 7 4.81 44.62 -16.82
CA CYS A 7 4.76 43.62 -17.88
C CYS A 7 3.63 42.62 -17.55
N ARG A 8 2.60 42.54 -18.39
CA ARG A 8 1.54 41.53 -18.26
C ARG A 8 1.78 40.45 -19.31
N LEU A 9 2.18 39.26 -18.87
CA LEU A 9 2.21 38.07 -19.72
C LEU A 9 0.77 37.55 -19.84
N ARG A 10 0.18 37.58 -21.04
CA ARG A 10 -1.08 36.89 -21.34
C ARG A 10 -0.74 35.62 -22.12
N ILE A 11 -1.02 34.47 -21.51
CA ILE A 11 -0.94 33.17 -22.16
C ILE A 11 -2.37 32.80 -22.56
N PRO A 12 -2.75 32.87 -23.85
CA PRO A 12 -4.04 32.32 -24.26
C PRO A 12 -3.96 30.79 -24.20
N ILE A 13 -4.72 30.18 -23.30
CA ILE A 13 -4.93 28.74 -23.28
C ILE A 13 -6.09 28.46 -24.25
N TYR A 14 -5.80 27.89 -25.41
CA TYR A 14 -6.83 27.37 -26.30
C TYR A 14 -7.00 25.88 -26.01
N LEU A 15 -8.17 25.51 -25.48
CA LEU A 15 -8.60 24.12 -25.38
C LEU A 15 -9.37 23.78 -26.66
N SER A 16 -8.83 22.90 -27.50
CA SER A 16 -9.61 22.23 -28.53
C SER A 16 -9.49 20.73 -28.35
N GLY A 17 -10.60 20.06 -28.02
CA GLY A 17 -10.66 18.61 -27.95
C GLY A 17 -10.89 17.99 -29.33
N THR A 18 -10.27 16.85 -29.60
CA THR A 18 -10.67 15.97 -30.71
C THR A 18 -10.73 14.51 -30.25
N GLN A 19 -11.77 13.80 -30.71
CA GLN A 19 -11.95 12.36 -30.54
C GLN A 19 -10.83 11.58 -31.23
N ASN A 20 -10.43 10.45 -30.63
CA ASN A 20 -9.56 9.37 -31.16
C ASN A 20 -8.07 9.34 -30.74
N GLY A 21 -7.75 9.71 -29.50
CA GLY A 21 -6.70 8.99 -28.75
C GLY A 21 -5.25 9.04 -29.24
N GLN A 22 -4.87 9.95 -30.15
CA GLN A 22 -3.46 10.21 -30.46
C GLN A 22 -2.99 11.51 -29.78
N LEU A 23 -2.07 11.38 -28.83
CA LEU A 23 -1.44 12.52 -28.16
C LEU A 23 -0.37 13.12 -29.07
N ALA A 24 -0.67 14.25 -29.70
CA ALA A 24 0.33 15.15 -30.26
C ALA A 24 0.19 16.51 -29.57
N TRP A 25 1.03 16.76 -28.57
CA TRP A 25 1.12 18.07 -27.92
C TRP A 25 2.09 18.95 -28.69
N CYS A 26 1.54 19.85 -29.50
CA CYS A 26 2.29 20.97 -30.06
C CYS A 26 1.60 22.26 -29.62
N ALA A 27 1.96 22.76 -28.44
CA ALA A 27 1.87 24.18 -28.18
C ALA A 27 3.24 24.77 -28.57
N ALA A 28 3.39 25.28 -29.79
CA ALA A 28 4.48 26.20 -30.06
C ALA A 28 4.13 27.51 -29.35
N PRO A 29 4.87 27.94 -28.31
CA PRO A 29 4.68 29.27 -27.78
C PRO A 29 5.20 30.24 -28.86
N HIS A 30 4.30 30.89 -29.59
CA HIS A 30 4.66 32.13 -30.26
C HIS A 30 4.91 33.17 -29.17
N VAL A 31 6.16 33.27 -28.71
CA VAL A 31 6.60 34.34 -27.82
C VAL A 31 6.69 35.62 -28.64
N ALA A 32 5.60 36.37 -28.71
CA ALA A 32 5.62 37.71 -29.26
C ALA A 32 5.97 38.72 -28.15
N ILE A 33 7.19 39.24 -28.18
CA ILE A 33 7.64 40.30 -27.28
C ILE A 33 7.14 41.64 -27.84
N PHE A 34 6.05 42.18 -27.30
CA PHE A 34 5.60 43.54 -27.62
C PHE A 34 6.21 44.55 -26.64
N GLY A 35 7.19 45.31 -27.10
CA GLY A 35 7.67 46.49 -26.38
C GLY A 35 6.83 47.71 -26.76
N HIS A 36 5.82 48.08 -25.97
CA HIS A 36 5.23 49.41 -26.08
C HIS A 36 6.05 50.41 -25.28
N GLY A 37 7.04 51.02 -25.93
CA GLY A 37 7.68 52.23 -25.43
C GLY A 37 6.86 53.45 -25.87
N SER A 38 6.25 54.17 -24.93
CA SER A 38 5.91 55.57 -25.20
C SER A 38 7.22 56.36 -25.39
N PRO A 39 7.32 57.29 -26.35
CA PRO A 39 8.55 58.06 -26.54
C PRO A 39 8.78 58.95 -25.31
N ILE A 40 9.81 58.64 -24.54
CA ILE A 40 10.24 59.45 -23.39
C ILE A 40 11.06 60.61 -23.94
N GLN A 41 10.48 61.82 -23.98
CA GLN A 41 11.27 63.04 -24.08
C GLN A 41 11.94 63.29 -22.71
N GLY A 42 13.24 63.01 -22.61
CA GLY A 42 14.01 63.34 -21.41
C GLY A 42 15.32 62.58 -21.31
N ASN A 43 16.41 63.32 -21.09
CA ASN A 43 17.79 62.85 -21.04
C ASN A 43 18.10 62.08 -19.73
N SER A 44 17.44 60.93 -19.50
CA SER A 44 17.76 60.02 -18.39
C SER A 44 18.69 58.91 -18.87
N ARG A 45 19.82 58.71 -18.16
CA ARG A 45 20.75 57.59 -18.42
C ARG A 45 19.98 56.27 -18.32
N ARG A 46 20.01 55.47 -19.38
CA ARG A 46 19.52 54.07 -19.36
C ARG A 46 20.23 53.32 -18.23
N ASP A 47 19.47 52.67 -17.36
CA ASP A 47 20.00 51.72 -16.38
C ASP A 47 20.31 50.39 -17.07
N THR A 48 21.42 50.39 -17.83
CA THR A 48 21.86 49.24 -18.62
C THR A 48 22.18 48.02 -17.75
N LYS A 49 22.49 48.22 -16.46
CA LYS A 49 22.78 47.13 -15.52
C LYS A 49 21.49 46.50 -15.00
N GLY A 50 20.47 47.30 -14.68
CA GLY A 50 19.14 46.80 -14.32
C GLY A 50 18.46 46.04 -15.47
N ASP A 51 18.60 46.55 -16.70
CA ASP A 51 18.09 45.89 -17.90
C ASP A 51 18.80 44.55 -18.18
N LEU A 52 20.13 44.50 -18.01
CA LEU A 52 20.91 43.27 -18.15
C LEU A 52 20.54 42.22 -17.10
N MET A 53 20.38 42.62 -15.83
CA MET A 53 20.00 41.70 -14.75
C MET A 53 18.61 41.09 -14.95
N ARG A 54 17.65 41.87 -15.48
CA ARG A 54 16.30 41.37 -15.80
C ARG A 54 16.30 40.43 -17.01
N ALA A 55 17.12 40.72 -18.02
CA ALA A 55 17.30 39.82 -19.16
C ALA A 55 17.94 38.49 -18.73
N ILE A 56 18.96 38.52 -17.87
CA ILE A 56 19.60 37.32 -17.31
C ILE A 56 18.58 36.51 -16.49
N GLN A 57 17.80 37.15 -15.62
CA GLN A 57 16.78 36.46 -14.83
C GLN A 57 15.72 35.80 -15.72
N CYS A 58 15.26 36.49 -16.77
CA CYS A 58 14.27 35.94 -17.69
C CYS A 58 14.79 34.73 -18.49
N VAL A 59 16.08 34.74 -18.88
CA VAL A 59 16.74 33.59 -19.52
C VAL A 59 16.91 32.42 -18.54
N LEU A 60 17.26 32.70 -17.28
CA LEU A 60 17.37 31.68 -16.24
C LEU A 60 16.00 31.05 -15.93
N ASP A 61 14.94 31.86 -15.80
CA ASP A 61 13.57 31.38 -15.55
C ASP A 61 13.09 30.53 -16.74
N ALA A 62 13.34 30.96 -17.99
CA ALA A 62 13.02 30.19 -19.19
C ALA A 62 13.81 28.88 -19.28
N ALA A 63 15.09 28.88 -18.90
CA ALA A 63 15.92 27.67 -18.86
C ALA A 63 15.48 26.69 -17.78
N ILE A 64 15.08 27.17 -16.59
CA ILE A 64 14.54 26.34 -15.50
C ILE A 64 13.20 25.73 -15.91
N ILE A 65 12.27 26.53 -16.47
CA ILE A 65 10.96 26.04 -16.94
C ILE A 65 11.15 25.02 -18.05
N THR A 66 12.03 25.27 -19.03
CA THR A 66 12.30 24.31 -20.11
C THR A 66 12.91 23.02 -19.56
N THR A 67 13.84 23.11 -18.60
CA THR A 67 14.45 21.93 -17.97
C THR A 67 13.44 21.10 -17.17
N LEU A 68 12.52 21.76 -16.45
CA LEU A 68 11.42 21.11 -15.74
C LEU A 68 10.41 20.47 -16.70
N CYS A 69 10.07 21.15 -17.80
CA CYS A 69 9.17 20.62 -18.83
C CYS A 69 9.79 19.44 -19.60
N VAL A 70 11.10 19.44 -19.85
CA VAL A 70 11.80 18.31 -20.51
C VAL A 70 11.91 17.10 -19.58
N ARG A 71 12.06 17.31 -18.25
CA ARG A 71 12.00 16.21 -17.27
C ARG A 71 10.59 15.62 -17.11
N ALA A 72 9.55 16.43 -17.30
CA ALA A 72 8.16 15.97 -17.25
C ALA A 72 7.74 15.16 -18.49
N ALA A 73 8.52 15.18 -19.58
CA ALA A 73 8.11 14.66 -20.88
C ALA A 73 8.51 13.19 -21.18
N ALA A 74 9.09 12.44 -20.24
CA ALA A 74 9.44 11.04 -20.49
C ALA A 74 9.48 10.15 -19.23
N TYR A 75 8.41 10.16 -18.43
CA TYR A 75 8.14 8.98 -17.60
C TYR A 75 7.46 7.93 -18.48
N ALA A 76 8.26 7.05 -19.09
CA ALA A 76 7.73 5.84 -19.69
C ALA A 76 7.17 4.94 -18.57
N PHE A 77 6.04 4.29 -18.83
CA PHE A 77 5.55 3.25 -17.92
C PHE A 77 6.64 2.17 -17.76
N PRO A 78 6.93 1.70 -16.54
CA PRO A 78 7.99 0.71 -16.35
C PRO A 78 7.68 -0.56 -17.15
N SER A 79 8.73 -1.18 -17.69
CA SER A 79 8.63 -2.56 -18.19
C SER A 79 8.62 -3.50 -17.00
N PHE A 80 7.79 -4.55 -17.08
CA PHE A 80 7.73 -5.60 -16.07
C PHE A 80 8.31 -6.88 -16.65
N GLU A 81 9.07 -7.59 -15.83
CA GLU A 81 9.47 -8.98 -16.03
C GLU A 81 8.83 -9.80 -14.92
N TYR A 82 8.45 -11.04 -15.21
CA TYR A 82 7.95 -11.98 -14.21
C TYR A 82 8.93 -13.13 -14.04
N HIS A 83 9.20 -13.51 -12.79
CA HIS A 83 9.99 -14.68 -12.44
C HIS A 83 9.06 -15.70 -11.80
N THR A 84 9.24 -16.97 -12.14
CA THR A 84 8.43 -18.07 -11.60
C THR A 84 9.16 -18.69 -10.41
N ILE A 85 8.61 -18.53 -9.20
CA ILE A 85 9.11 -19.21 -7.99
C ILE A 85 8.79 -20.72 -8.06
N THR A 86 7.57 -21.06 -8.46
CA THR A 86 7.08 -22.45 -8.49
C THR A 86 5.96 -22.64 -9.51
N ALA A 87 5.84 -23.85 -10.05
CA ALA A 87 4.83 -24.23 -11.05
C ALA A 87 4.07 -25.51 -10.65
N ASN A 88 3.87 -25.73 -9.35
CA ASN A 88 3.36 -27.00 -8.80
C ASN A 88 1.86 -27.28 -9.03
N GLY A 89 1.12 -26.39 -9.71
CA GLY A 89 -0.24 -26.65 -10.22
C GLY A 89 -1.36 -26.80 -9.16
N GLY A 90 -1.13 -26.36 -7.92
CA GLY A 90 -2.13 -26.35 -6.84
C GLY A 90 -2.93 -25.06 -6.73
N LYS A 91 -4.04 -25.09 -5.97
CA LYS A 91 -4.75 -23.89 -5.54
C LYS A 91 -4.11 -23.37 -4.25
N SER A 92 -3.55 -22.17 -4.29
CA SER A 92 -2.94 -21.49 -3.15
C SER A 92 -3.32 -20.01 -3.16
N GLY A 93 -3.25 -19.37 -1.99
CA GLY A 93 -3.67 -17.98 -1.82
C GLY A 93 -2.88 -17.20 -0.77
N GLY A 94 -1.57 -17.45 -0.67
CA GLY A 94 -0.67 -16.73 0.24
C GLY A 94 -0.17 -15.41 -0.36
N THR A 95 0.03 -14.41 0.49
CA THR A 95 0.54 -13.09 0.08
C THR A 95 1.66 -12.57 0.99
N SER A 96 2.15 -13.38 1.94
CA SER A 96 3.14 -12.95 2.92
C SER A 96 4.57 -13.06 2.35
N LEU A 97 5.29 -11.94 2.42
CA LEU A 97 6.73 -11.84 2.19
C LEU A 97 7.41 -11.42 3.48
N VAL A 98 8.19 -12.30 4.10
CA VAL A 98 8.84 -12.09 5.41
C VAL A 98 10.16 -12.85 5.46
N ASP A 99 11.09 -12.39 6.29
CA ASP A 99 12.35 -13.09 6.58
C ASP A 99 12.08 -14.22 7.59
N VAL A 100 11.89 -15.45 7.10
CA VAL A 100 11.46 -16.60 7.92
C VAL A 100 12.60 -17.16 8.75
N ASP A 101 13.81 -17.19 8.18
CA ASP A 101 14.99 -17.83 8.78
C ASP A 101 16.03 -16.84 9.33
N LYS A 102 15.79 -15.53 9.20
CA LYS A 102 16.62 -14.42 9.68
C LYS A 102 17.95 -14.29 8.96
N ASP A 103 18.01 -14.65 7.70
CA ASP A 103 19.19 -14.47 6.87
C ASP A 103 19.28 -13.06 6.22
N GLY A 104 18.18 -12.30 6.28
CA GLY A 104 18.08 -10.92 5.85
C GLY A 104 17.46 -10.72 4.45
N ASP A 105 16.98 -11.77 3.80
CA ASP A 105 16.12 -11.65 2.62
C ASP A 105 14.65 -11.97 2.90
N LEU A 106 13.78 -11.84 1.88
CA LEU A 106 12.34 -12.04 2.05
C LEU A 106 11.92 -13.34 1.38
N ASP A 107 11.29 -14.19 2.17
CA ASP A 107 10.74 -15.46 1.76
C ASP A 107 9.26 -15.39 1.47
N PHE A 108 8.76 -16.37 0.71
CA PHE A 108 7.35 -16.42 0.33
C PHE A 108 6.58 -17.54 1.01
N LEU A 109 5.57 -17.20 1.81
CA LEU A 109 4.69 -18.17 2.46
C LEU A 109 3.45 -18.46 1.60
N MET A 110 3.19 -19.75 1.41
CA MET A 110 2.11 -20.23 0.55
C MET A 110 1.28 -21.35 1.20
N PRO A 111 0.09 -21.04 1.76
CA PRO A 111 -0.86 -22.05 2.19
C PRO A 111 -1.60 -22.64 0.99
N TYR A 112 -1.98 -23.90 1.10
CA TYR A 112 -2.66 -24.63 0.02
C TYR A 112 -4.10 -24.97 0.38
N PHE A 113 -4.99 -24.84 -0.61
CA PHE A 113 -6.39 -25.19 -0.48
C PHE A 113 -6.63 -26.69 -0.40
N GLY A 114 -7.68 -27.09 0.32
CA GLY A 114 -8.27 -28.43 0.24
C GLY A 114 -7.44 -29.53 0.90
N GLY A 115 -6.63 -29.18 1.91
CA GLY A 115 -5.88 -30.15 2.70
C GLY A 115 -4.41 -30.31 2.30
N GLY A 116 -3.83 -29.34 1.58
CA GLY A 116 -2.39 -29.28 1.35
C GLY A 116 -1.61 -28.84 2.59
N ASN A 117 -0.29 -28.97 2.54
CA ASN A 117 0.60 -28.41 3.56
C ASN A 117 0.80 -26.92 3.30
N TYR A 118 0.93 -26.13 4.35
CA TYR A 118 1.54 -24.81 4.30
C TYR A 118 3.04 -24.97 4.03
N VAL A 119 3.54 -24.28 3.00
CA VAL A 119 4.93 -24.29 2.55
C VAL A 119 5.45 -22.85 2.56
N TRP A 120 6.73 -22.65 2.85
CA TRP A 120 7.43 -21.42 2.54
C TRP A 120 8.53 -21.70 1.50
N TYR A 121 8.85 -20.70 0.70
CA TYR A 121 9.92 -20.75 -0.28
C TYR A 121 11.04 -19.83 0.17
N GLU A 122 12.17 -20.43 0.56
CA GLU A 122 13.38 -19.74 0.97
C GLU A 122 14.02 -19.06 -0.24
N CYS A 123 14.18 -17.75 -0.16
CA CYS A 123 14.93 -17.03 -1.17
C CYS A 123 16.43 -17.30 -0.95
N ASN A 124 17.12 -17.79 -1.99
CA ASN A 124 18.57 -17.98 -1.99
C ASN A 124 19.20 -17.16 -3.12
N GLY A 125 18.57 -16.04 -3.45
CA GLY A 125 18.78 -15.23 -4.65
C GLY A 125 17.59 -15.27 -5.61
N LEU A 126 17.45 -14.24 -6.45
CA LEU A 126 16.24 -14.00 -7.28
C LEU A 126 15.79 -15.19 -8.16
N ASP A 127 16.73 -16.04 -8.57
CA ASP A 127 16.48 -17.21 -9.43
C ASP A 127 16.57 -18.55 -8.68
N SER A 128 16.69 -18.54 -7.34
CA SER A 128 16.84 -19.74 -6.52
C SER A 128 15.88 -19.69 -5.33
N TRP A 129 14.89 -20.58 -5.35
CA TRP A 129 13.86 -20.68 -4.31
C TRP A 129 13.75 -22.12 -3.81
N GLU A 130 14.04 -22.36 -2.53
CA GLU A 130 13.98 -23.70 -1.92
C GLU A 130 12.67 -23.89 -1.12
N PRO A 131 11.83 -24.90 -1.44
CA PRO A 131 10.59 -25.12 -0.72
C PRO A 131 10.78 -25.89 0.60
N HIS A 132 10.19 -25.36 1.67
CA HIS A 132 10.18 -25.97 2.99
C HIS A 132 8.75 -26.14 3.52
N THR A 133 8.47 -27.28 4.14
CA THR A 133 7.14 -27.54 4.72
C THR A 133 7.04 -26.94 6.13
N ILE A 134 6.05 -26.06 6.34
CA ILE A 134 5.67 -25.56 7.65
C ILE A 134 4.84 -26.62 8.39
N GLY A 135 3.79 -27.13 7.74
CA GLY A 135 2.89 -28.10 8.36
C GLY A 135 1.52 -28.11 7.69
N GLY A 136 0.60 -28.95 8.17
CA GLY A 136 -0.70 -29.10 7.53
C GLY A 136 -1.54 -30.22 8.15
N PRO A 137 -2.68 -30.57 7.54
CA PRO A 137 -3.29 -29.87 6.41
C PRO A 137 -3.81 -28.47 6.78
N THR A 138 -3.91 -27.59 5.79
CA THR A 138 -4.65 -26.32 5.85
C THR A 138 -6.00 -26.46 5.14
N GLU A 139 -7.04 -25.82 5.68
CA GLU A 139 -8.42 -25.88 5.13
C GLU A 139 -8.86 -24.54 4.51
N THR A 140 -7.93 -23.59 4.36
CA THR A 140 -8.17 -22.26 3.82
C THR A 140 -8.45 -22.29 2.31
N ASP A 141 -9.38 -21.45 1.81
CA ASP A 141 -9.57 -21.25 0.35
C ASP A 141 -8.48 -20.34 -0.23
N VAL A 142 -8.27 -19.21 0.43
CA VAL A 142 -7.18 -18.26 0.21
C VAL A 142 -6.71 -17.75 1.58
N GLY A 143 -5.73 -16.85 1.60
CA GLY A 143 -5.39 -16.07 2.78
C GLY A 143 -4.43 -16.71 3.77
N GLY A 144 -3.77 -15.81 4.48
CA GLY A 144 -2.75 -16.09 5.47
C GLY A 144 -1.92 -14.84 5.67
N CYS A 145 -1.47 -14.63 6.90
CA CYS A 145 -0.54 -13.58 7.25
C CYS A 145 0.65 -14.18 8.01
N ALA A 146 1.68 -13.37 8.22
CA ALA A 146 2.87 -13.77 8.95
C ALA A 146 3.29 -12.65 9.90
N PHE A 147 3.44 -13.00 11.18
CA PHE A 147 3.90 -12.12 12.25
C PHE A 147 4.33 -12.95 13.45
N ASP A 148 5.07 -12.34 14.38
CA ASP A 148 5.50 -12.98 15.64
C ASP A 148 4.31 -13.05 16.62
N VAL A 149 3.63 -14.20 16.67
CA VAL A 149 2.36 -14.37 17.39
C VAL A 149 2.60 -14.46 18.90
N ASP A 150 3.67 -15.14 19.30
CA ASP A 150 3.99 -15.41 20.70
C ASP A 150 5.12 -14.56 21.28
N ARG A 151 5.70 -13.67 20.46
CA ARG A 151 6.72 -12.67 20.83
C ARG A 151 8.06 -13.27 21.18
N ASP A 152 8.39 -14.42 20.59
CA ASP A 152 9.70 -15.06 20.79
C ASP A 152 10.76 -14.53 19.81
N GLY A 153 10.36 -13.64 18.90
CA GLY A 153 11.19 -12.97 17.92
C GLY A 153 11.27 -13.70 16.59
N TRP A 154 10.64 -14.86 16.41
CA TRP A 154 10.52 -15.53 15.10
C TRP A 154 9.20 -15.17 14.44
N VAL A 155 9.20 -15.09 13.11
CA VAL A 155 7.97 -14.85 12.37
C VAL A 155 7.20 -16.16 12.27
N ASP A 156 5.95 -16.14 12.73
CA ASP A 156 5.02 -17.26 12.65
C ASP A 156 4.11 -17.13 11.43
N ALA A 157 3.48 -18.24 11.05
CA ALA A 157 2.54 -18.29 9.93
C ALA A 157 1.11 -18.51 10.39
N VAL A 158 0.16 -17.70 9.93
CA VAL A 158 -1.26 -17.78 10.33
C VAL A 158 -2.13 -18.05 9.12
N THR A 159 -3.08 -18.98 9.23
CA THR A 159 -4.05 -19.30 8.16
C THR A 159 -5.24 -20.08 8.70
N ASP A 160 -6.40 -19.97 8.03
CA ASP A 160 -7.65 -20.63 8.42
C ASP A 160 -8.01 -20.43 9.90
N LYS A 161 -7.77 -21.41 10.76
CA LYS A 161 -8.05 -21.38 12.21
C LYS A 161 -6.83 -21.71 13.07
N HIS A 162 -5.67 -21.78 12.43
CA HIS A 162 -4.42 -22.21 13.01
C HIS A 162 -3.33 -21.15 12.81
N TRP A 163 -2.36 -21.19 13.72
CA TRP A 163 -1.06 -20.55 13.50
C TRP A 163 0.03 -21.60 13.71
N PHE A 164 1.16 -21.40 13.05
CA PHE A 164 2.30 -22.30 13.06
C PHE A 164 3.47 -21.50 13.62
N ARG A 165 3.88 -21.89 14.82
CA ARG A 165 4.97 -21.25 15.55
C ARG A 165 6.31 -21.64 14.95
N ASN A 166 7.11 -20.67 14.54
CA ASN A 166 8.48 -20.89 14.12
C ASN A 166 9.41 -20.89 15.33
N THR A 167 10.09 -22.00 15.59
CA THR A 167 11.02 -22.11 16.74
C THR A 167 12.47 -21.79 16.37
N GLY A 168 12.73 -21.40 15.12
CA GLY A 168 14.07 -21.29 14.52
C GLY A 168 14.71 -22.64 14.15
N GLY A 169 14.07 -23.77 14.50
CA GLY A 169 14.53 -25.11 14.13
C GLY A 169 13.41 -26.03 13.60
N GLY A 170 12.18 -25.50 13.49
CA GLY A 170 11.00 -26.25 13.10
C GLY A 170 9.71 -25.51 13.47
N TRP A 171 8.58 -26.17 13.24
CA TRP A 171 7.25 -25.56 13.32
C TRP A 171 6.31 -26.32 14.26
N ASP A 172 5.65 -25.60 15.17
CA ASP A 172 4.61 -26.15 16.05
C ASP A 172 3.23 -25.62 15.65
N LYS A 173 2.24 -26.50 15.43
CA LYS A 173 0.88 -26.11 15.04
C LYS A 173 0.02 -25.81 16.27
N HIS A 174 -0.61 -24.65 16.28
CA HIS A 174 -1.55 -24.19 17.30
C HIS A 174 -2.89 -23.77 16.70
N GLN A 175 -3.96 -23.80 17.50
CA GLN A 175 -5.31 -23.44 17.08
C GLN A 175 -5.78 -22.18 17.81
N TYR A 176 -6.19 -21.14 17.07
CA TYR A 176 -6.75 -19.92 17.65
C TYR A 176 -8.28 -19.82 17.48
N SER A 177 -8.87 -20.59 16.56
CA SER A 177 -10.32 -20.55 16.29
C SER A 177 -10.91 -21.94 16.07
N ASN A 178 -12.20 -22.10 16.37
CA ASN A 178 -12.99 -23.30 16.01
C ASN A 178 -13.77 -23.11 14.70
N GLU A 179 -13.70 -21.93 14.08
CA GLU A 179 -14.38 -21.65 12.82
C GLU A 179 -13.57 -22.16 11.65
N ASP A 180 -14.22 -22.80 10.68
CA ASP A 180 -13.58 -23.23 9.44
C ASP A 180 -13.77 -22.19 8.33
N ARG A 181 -12.92 -22.30 7.29
CA ARG A 181 -13.04 -21.56 6.03
C ARG A 181 -12.96 -20.05 6.21
N ASN A 182 -12.03 -19.59 7.05
CA ASN A 182 -11.62 -18.19 7.02
C ASN A 182 -10.92 -17.93 5.67
N HIS A 183 -11.34 -16.88 4.96
CA HIS A 183 -10.86 -16.59 3.61
C HIS A 183 -9.68 -15.64 3.63
N ASP A 184 -9.81 -14.47 4.25
CA ASP A 184 -8.71 -13.53 4.41
C ASP A 184 -8.29 -13.55 5.88
N VAL A 185 -6.99 -13.46 6.12
CA VAL A 185 -6.42 -13.36 7.46
C VAL A 185 -5.45 -12.19 7.46
N ILE A 186 -5.65 -11.25 8.38
CA ILE A 186 -4.75 -10.13 8.63
C ILE A 186 -4.47 -10.02 10.13
N SER A 187 -3.54 -9.15 10.49
CA SER A 187 -3.10 -8.94 11.86
C SER A 187 -3.07 -7.46 12.21
N GLY A 188 -3.36 -7.13 13.46
CA GLY A 188 -3.27 -5.77 14.01
C GLY A 188 -3.60 -5.77 15.50
N ASP A 189 -3.15 -4.76 16.23
CA ASP A 189 -3.52 -4.55 17.64
C ASP A 189 -4.88 -3.84 17.68
N ILE A 190 -5.95 -4.60 17.95
CA ILE A 190 -7.34 -4.11 17.81
C ILE A 190 -7.86 -3.49 19.10
N ASP A 191 -7.35 -3.91 20.26
CA ASP A 191 -7.77 -3.40 21.57
C ASP A 191 -6.72 -2.52 22.26
N ASN A 192 -5.67 -2.13 21.54
CA ASN A 192 -4.59 -1.26 21.99
C ASN A 192 -3.89 -1.80 23.26
N ASP A 193 -3.84 -3.12 23.44
CA ASP A 193 -3.13 -3.75 24.55
C ASP A 193 -1.63 -3.95 24.25
N GLY A 194 -1.21 -3.53 23.06
CA GLY A 194 0.13 -3.66 22.53
C GLY A 194 0.40 -5.02 21.92
N ILE A 195 -0.57 -5.95 21.90
CA ILE A 195 -0.48 -7.33 21.38
C ILE A 195 -1.18 -7.43 20.04
N THR A 196 -0.43 -7.86 19.02
CA THR A 196 -0.98 -8.13 17.70
C THR A 196 -1.98 -9.26 17.77
N ASP A 197 -3.19 -8.98 17.29
CA ASP A 197 -4.31 -9.90 17.19
C ASP A 197 -4.47 -10.46 15.77
N ILE A 198 -5.45 -11.35 15.60
CA ILE A 198 -5.84 -11.92 14.31
C ILE A 198 -7.23 -11.42 13.94
N VAL A 199 -7.40 -10.98 12.68
CA VAL A 199 -8.71 -10.66 12.10
C VAL A 199 -8.92 -11.55 10.88
N THR A 200 -10.09 -12.21 10.81
CA THR A 200 -10.48 -13.02 9.66
C THR A 200 -11.69 -12.44 8.94
N GLY A 201 -11.63 -12.46 7.61
CA GLY A 201 -12.74 -12.14 6.71
C GLY A 201 -13.19 -13.36 5.94
N GLY A 202 -14.47 -13.46 5.59
CA GLY A 202 -14.98 -14.59 4.83
C GLY A 202 -16.49 -14.80 4.87
N PRO A 203 -16.94 -16.03 4.54
CA PRO A 203 -18.35 -16.42 4.56
C PRO A 203 -19.04 -16.25 5.92
N ARG A 204 -18.28 -16.22 7.01
CA ARG A 204 -18.76 -16.06 8.40
C ARG A 204 -18.68 -14.62 8.90
N GLY A 205 -18.45 -13.68 8.00
CA GLY A 205 -18.29 -12.26 8.32
C GLY A 205 -16.85 -11.88 8.69
N LEU A 206 -16.73 -10.68 9.25
CA LEU A 206 -15.47 -10.12 9.73
C LEU A 206 -15.36 -10.38 11.23
N ASN A 207 -14.31 -11.07 11.67
CA ASN A 207 -14.16 -11.55 13.04
C ASN A 207 -12.77 -11.23 13.58
N TRP A 208 -12.73 -10.66 14.77
CA TRP A 208 -11.51 -10.41 15.53
C TRP A 208 -11.31 -11.50 16.59
N TYR A 209 -10.09 -12.01 16.68
CA TYR A 209 -9.62 -12.96 17.68
C TYR A 209 -8.50 -12.33 18.49
N ARG A 210 -8.79 -12.01 19.74
CA ARG A 210 -7.86 -11.37 20.66
C ARG A 210 -6.76 -12.32 21.10
N ASN A 211 -5.51 -11.95 20.88
CA ASN A 211 -4.36 -12.68 21.38
C ASN A 211 -4.35 -12.65 22.92
N PRO A 212 -4.28 -13.80 23.60
CA PRO A 212 -4.32 -13.86 25.06
C PRO A 212 -3.00 -13.44 25.73
N GLY A 213 -1.95 -13.15 24.95
CA GLY A 213 -0.61 -12.85 25.44
C GLY A 213 0.21 -14.08 25.84
N ASN A 214 -0.43 -15.24 25.94
CA ASN A 214 0.19 -16.56 26.10
C ASN A 214 -0.44 -17.57 25.11
N PRO A 215 -0.31 -17.33 23.79
CA PRO A 215 -1.07 -18.02 22.75
C PRO A 215 -0.78 -19.52 22.66
N THR A 216 0.41 -19.98 23.07
CA THR A 216 0.78 -21.41 23.07
C THR A 216 0.03 -22.24 24.11
N SER A 217 -0.46 -21.60 25.19
CA SER A 217 -1.20 -22.26 26.28
C SER A 217 -2.71 -22.14 26.14
N ASN A 218 -3.20 -21.40 25.14
CA ASN A 218 -4.62 -21.13 24.95
C ASN A 218 -5.05 -21.57 23.58
N HIS A 219 -6.04 -22.46 23.56
CA HIS A 219 -6.73 -22.85 22.34
C HIS A 219 -8.05 -22.09 22.30
N ASN A 220 -8.43 -21.62 21.11
CA ASN A 220 -9.67 -20.87 20.89
C ASN A 220 -9.70 -19.53 21.64
N TRP A 221 -9.10 -18.54 20.99
CA TRP A 221 -9.02 -17.19 21.51
C TRP A 221 -10.41 -16.54 21.59
N SER A 222 -10.50 -15.48 22.41
CA SER A 222 -11.74 -14.71 22.52
C SER A 222 -12.08 -14.10 21.17
N ARG A 223 -13.32 -14.32 20.71
CA ARG A 223 -13.80 -13.87 19.40
C ARG A 223 -14.85 -12.78 19.56
N THR A 224 -14.70 -11.71 18.78
CA THR A 224 -15.72 -10.69 18.56
C THR A 224 -16.07 -10.64 17.08
N GLN A 225 -17.36 -10.64 16.74
CA GLN A 225 -17.79 -10.39 15.37
C GLN A 225 -17.85 -8.89 15.12
N ILE A 226 -17.00 -8.40 14.23
CA ILE A 226 -16.98 -6.99 13.78
C ILE A 226 -18.18 -6.74 12.86
N SER A 227 -18.39 -7.65 11.91
CA SER A 227 -19.52 -7.61 10.97
C SER A 227 -20.00 -9.02 10.66
N GLY A 228 -21.33 -9.20 10.61
CA GLY A 228 -21.95 -10.44 10.17
C GLY A 228 -22.07 -10.58 8.64
N GLU A 229 -21.68 -9.56 7.88
CA GLU A 229 -21.78 -9.56 6.42
C GLU A 229 -20.72 -10.47 5.79
N SER A 230 -21.18 -11.53 5.10
CA SER A 230 -20.32 -12.43 4.33
C SER A 230 -19.62 -11.68 3.20
N HIS A 231 -18.31 -11.87 3.07
CA HIS A 231 -17.51 -11.27 2.02
C HIS A 231 -16.36 -12.17 1.58
N HIS A 232 -15.92 -12.00 0.34
CA HIS A 232 -14.81 -12.74 -0.24
C HIS A 232 -13.76 -11.75 -0.72
N GLY A 233 -12.86 -11.35 0.18
CA GLY A 233 -11.73 -10.49 -0.15
C GLY A 233 -11.81 -9.08 0.44
N GLY A 234 -10.65 -8.39 0.38
CA GLY A 234 -10.55 -6.95 0.54
C GLY A 234 -10.07 -6.48 1.92
N THR A 235 -9.78 -7.40 2.85
CA THR A 235 -9.08 -7.08 4.09
C THR A 235 -7.57 -7.29 3.93
N ALA A 236 -7.14 -8.31 3.20
CA ALA A 236 -5.72 -8.58 2.98
C ALA A 236 -5.06 -7.63 1.95
N PRO A 237 -3.76 -7.30 2.09
CA PRO A 237 -2.86 -7.71 3.19
C PRO A 237 -2.89 -6.77 4.41
N HIS A 238 -3.35 -5.52 4.27
CA HIS A 238 -3.23 -4.47 5.29
C HIS A 238 -4.53 -3.69 5.50
N GLY A 239 -5.63 -4.40 5.75
CA GLY A 239 -6.96 -3.82 5.97
C GLY A 239 -7.22 -3.34 7.39
N VAL A 240 -6.17 -3.06 8.17
CA VAL A 240 -6.26 -2.53 9.54
C VAL A 240 -5.47 -1.23 9.63
N GLY A 241 -6.04 -0.22 10.29
CA GLY A 241 -5.37 1.04 10.58
C GLY A 241 -6.33 2.08 11.16
N ASP A 242 -5.80 3.13 11.77
CA ASP A 242 -6.57 4.27 12.28
C ASP A 242 -7.02 5.16 11.10
N LEU A 243 -8.31 5.11 10.73
CA LEU A 243 -8.83 5.79 9.54
C LEU A 243 -9.39 7.18 9.84
N ASP A 244 -9.86 7.44 11.06
CA ASP A 244 -10.44 8.72 11.44
C ASP A 244 -9.57 9.58 12.37
N GLY A 245 -8.45 9.03 12.83
CA GLY A 245 -7.43 9.73 13.61
C GLY A 245 -7.72 9.77 15.11
N ASP A 246 -8.59 8.90 15.63
CA ASP A 246 -8.92 8.85 17.05
C ASP A 246 -7.94 7.99 17.90
N GLY A 247 -7.03 7.29 17.22
CA GLY A 247 -5.95 6.52 17.82
C GLY A 247 -6.28 5.05 18.08
N ASP A 248 -7.40 4.53 17.56
CA ASP A 248 -7.67 3.11 17.56
C ASP A 248 -7.65 2.46 16.16
N ALA A 249 -7.57 1.13 16.15
CA ALA A 249 -7.42 0.37 14.93
C ALA A 249 -8.79 0.04 14.34
N ASP A 250 -9.06 0.61 13.17
CA ASP A 250 -10.21 0.27 12.35
C ASP A 250 -9.92 -0.87 11.38
N VAL A 251 -10.99 -1.46 10.82
CA VAL A 251 -10.87 -2.51 9.81
C VAL A 251 -11.63 -2.14 8.55
N VAL A 252 -10.98 -2.25 7.40
CA VAL A 252 -11.61 -2.10 6.09
C VAL A 252 -11.75 -3.44 5.38
N TRP A 253 -12.84 -3.58 4.63
CA TRP A 253 -13.02 -4.70 3.74
C TRP A 253 -13.87 -4.28 2.55
N GLY A 254 -13.43 -4.60 1.33
CA GLY A 254 -14.20 -4.34 0.12
C GLY A 254 -14.66 -2.88 0.00
N ASP A 255 -15.96 -2.64 0.20
CA ASP A 255 -16.62 -1.34 0.14
C ASP A 255 -17.01 -0.79 1.53
N ARG A 256 -16.44 -1.33 2.62
CA ARG A 256 -16.77 -0.96 4.00
C ARG A 256 -15.55 -0.53 4.79
N TRP A 257 -15.82 0.40 5.71
CA TRP A 257 -14.96 0.73 6.84
C TRP A 257 -15.72 0.42 8.13
N CYS A 258 -15.14 -0.39 8.99
CA CYS A 258 -15.63 -0.72 10.31
C CYS A 258 -14.80 0.07 11.33
N GLU A 259 -15.38 1.14 11.85
CA GLU A 259 -14.85 2.01 12.90
C GLU A 259 -14.92 1.29 14.26
N ASN A 260 -13.79 1.22 14.97
CA ASN A 260 -13.69 0.64 16.31
C ASN A 260 -14.11 1.67 17.37
N ALA A 261 -15.40 2.02 17.40
CA ALA A 261 -15.97 3.16 18.14
C ALA A 261 -15.65 3.31 19.65
N ASN A 262 -14.98 2.34 20.28
CA ASN A 262 -14.53 2.44 21.66
C ASN A 262 -13.07 2.06 21.91
N GLY A 263 -12.29 1.86 20.86
CA GLY A 263 -10.87 1.47 20.88
C GLY A 263 -10.54 0.16 21.56
N SER A 264 -11.56 -0.64 21.92
CA SER A 264 -11.39 -1.90 22.63
C SER A 264 -11.78 -3.12 21.78
N GLY A 265 -12.15 -2.89 20.51
CA GLY A 265 -12.65 -3.91 19.60
C GLY A 265 -14.03 -4.49 19.96
N THR A 266 -14.78 -3.87 20.89
CA THR A 266 -16.07 -4.43 21.39
C THR A 266 -17.30 -3.68 20.88
N GLN A 267 -17.13 -2.50 20.30
CA GLN A 267 -18.22 -1.75 19.67
C GLN A 267 -17.75 -1.26 18.30
N TRP A 268 -18.57 -1.51 17.28
CA TRP A 268 -18.21 -1.22 15.89
C TRP A 268 -19.30 -0.42 15.18
N HIS A 269 -18.88 0.53 14.35
CA HIS A 269 -19.75 1.27 13.44
C HIS A 269 -19.31 1.02 12.01
N SER A 270 -20.25 0.64 11.14
CA SER A 270 -19.93 0.33 9.74
C SER A 270 -20.35 1.46 8.82
N HIS A 271 -19.41 1.94 8.03
CA HIS A 271 -19.57 2.96 7.01
C HIS A 271 -19.40 2.35 5.62
N SER A 272 -20.24 2.75 4.68
CA SER A 272 -20.01 2.42 3.26
C SER A 272 -19.01 3.39 2.65
N LEU A 273 -18.05 2.85 1.90
CA LEU A 273 -17.15 3.62 1.07
C LEU A 273 -17.87 4.04 -0.22
N PRO A 274 -17.67 5.28 -0.70
CA PRO A 274 -18.27 5.74 -1.95
C PRO A 274 -17.69 4.98 -3.14
N HIS A 275 -18.53 4.73 -4.15
CA HIS A 275 -18.21 4.03 -5.40
C HIS A 275 -18.24 4.99 -6.61
#